data_AF-A0A377TDN1-F1
#
_entry.id   AF-A0A377TDN1-F1
#
_cell.length_a   1.000
_cell.length_b   1.000
_cell.length_c   1.000
_cell.angle_alpha   90.00
_cell.angle_beta   90.00
_cell.angle_gamma   90.00
#
_symmetry.space_group_name_H-M   'P 1'
#
loop_
_entity.id
_entity.type
_entity.pdbx_description
1 polymer ?
#
loop_
_entity_poly.entity_id
_entity_poly.type
_entity_poly.pdbx_seq_one_letter_code
_entity_poly.pdbx_strand_id
1 'polypeptide(L)'
;MISAINSLTLSPALAALLLKPHGAKKDVPTRIIDRLFGWLFRPFNRFFHKSSERYQGAVSRTLHRRGSVFVVYLLLLCGAAFMFKLVPGGFIPTQDKMYLIGGVKMPEGASLERTDAMIRKMSEIGLSVDGVSDSVAFPGLNAPAIHQYAEYRDGVLCLETAQ
;
A
#
# COMPACT_ATOMS: atom_id res chain seq x y z
N MET A 1 -8.42 9.23 16.79
CA MET A 1 -9.24 9.94 17.80
C MET A 1 -10.73 9.81 17.52
N ILE A 2 -11.21 10.06 16.29
CA ILE A 2 -12.64 9.90 15.93
C ILE A 2 -13.16 8.50 16.25
N SER A 3 -12.43 7.43 15.89
CA SER A 3 -12.80 6.05 16.23
C SER A 3 -12.89 5.78 17.74
N ALA A 4 -12.06 6.44 18.56
CA ALA A 4 -12.08 6.26 20.01
C ALA A 4 -13.33 6.90 20.62
N ILE A 5 -13.68 8.10 20.17
CA ILE A 5 -14.92 8.78 20.57
C ILE A 5 -16.14 7.93 20.15
N ASN A 6 -16.16 7.44 18.90
CA ASN A 6 -17.24 6.58 18.39
C ASN A 6 -17.40 5.27 19.19
N SER A 7 -16.30 4.68 19.66
CA SER A 7 -16.33 3.46 20.49
C SER A 7 -16.83 3.71 21.91
N LEU A 8 -16.73 4.95 22.42
CA LEU A 8 -17.15 5.31 23.78
C LEU A 8 -18.56 5.88 23.84
N THR A 9 -19.07 6.46 22.75
CA THR A 9 -20.39 7.10 22.72
C THR A 9 -21.41 6.27 21.94
N LEU A 10 -21.17 6.06 20.64
CA LEU A 10 -22.12 5.45 19.73
C LEU A 10 -22.18 3.93 19.87
N SER A 11 -21.04 3.27 20.04
CA SER A 11 -21.00 1.81 20.15
C SER A 11 -21.73 1.28 21.41
N PRO A 12 -21.56 1.87 22.62
CA PRO A 12 -22.32 1.45 23.80
C PRO A 12 -23.80 1.82 23.70
N ALA A 13 -24.14 2.97 23.11
CA ALA A 13 -25.53 3.39 22.92
C ALA A 13 -26.30 2.46 21.97
N LEU A 14 -25.71 2.11 20.82
CA LEU A 14 -26.29 1.13 19.90
C LEU A 14 -26.32 -0.26 20.49
N ALA A 15 -25.29 -0.65 21.24
CA ALA A 15 -25.29 -1.94 21.91
C ALA A 15 -26.44 -2.04 22.91
N ALA A 16 -26.66 -1.00 23.72
CA ALA A 16 -27.76 -0.95 24.68
C ALA A 16 -29.14 -0.95 24.00
N LEU A 17 -29.27 -0.33 22.82
CA LEU A 17 -30.54 -0.25 22.09
C LEU A 17 -30.87 -1.55 21.34
N LEU A 18 -29.85 -2.23 20.79
CA LEU A 18 -30.04 -3.38 19.89
C LEU A 18 -29.82 -4.74 20.56
N LEU A 19 -28.95 -4.85 21.57
CA LEU A 19 -28.71 -6.10 22.27
C LEU A 19 -29.71 -6.30 23.40
N LYS A 20 -30.11 -7.56 23.57
CA LYS A 20 -31.01 -7.96 24.64
C LYS A 20 -30.25 -8.35 25.90
N PRO A 21 -30.90 -8.24 27.06
CA PRO A 21 -30.38 -8.77 28.31
C PRO A 21 -30.01 -10.26 28.18
N HIS A 22 -28.90 -10.63 28.79
CA HIS A 22 -28.46 -12.03 28.84
C HIS A 22 -29.55 -12.87 29.53
N GLY A 23 -30.04 -13.92 28.85
CA GLY A 23 -31.09 -14.81 29.37
C GLY A 23 -32.53 -14.46 28.94
N ALA A 24 -32.73 -13.37 28.19
CA ALA A 24 -34.05 -13.06 27.61
C ALA A 24 -34.50 -14.15 26.62
N LYS A 25 -35.83 -14.40 26.55
CA LYS A 25 -36.40 -15.35 25.59
C LYS A 25 -36.03 -14.91 24.16
N LYS A 26 -35.65 -15.85 23.29
CA LYS A 26 -35.34 -15.56 21.88
C LYS A 26 -36.54 -14.88 21.20
N ASP A 27 -36.38 -13.65 20.73
CA ASP A 27 -37.42 -12.95 19.95
C ASP A 27 -37.55 -13.54 18.55
N VAL A 28 -38.58 -13.07 17.84
CA VAL A 28 -38.94 -13.47 16.48
C VAL A 28 -37.75 -13.39 15.50
N PRO A 29 -36.95 -12.30 15.43
CA PRO A 29 -35.81 -12.26 14.50
C PRO A 29 -34.73 -13.30 14.81
N THR A 30 -34.38 -13.49 16.09
CA THR A 30 -33.39 -14.48 16.52
C THR A 30 -33.85 -15.91 16.21
N ARG A 31 -35.15 -16.21 16.37
CA ARG A 31 -35.72 -17.52 16.01
C ARG A 31 -35.70 -17.77 14.51
N ILE A 32 -35.96 -16.75 13.69
CA ILE A 32 -35.88 -16.86 12.23
C ILE A 32 -34.44 -17.13 11.80
N ILE A 33 -33.47 -16.38 12.34
CA ILE A 33 -32.05 -16.58 12.07
C ILE A 33 -31.59 -17.98 12.51
N ASP A 34 -31.97 -18.43 13.70
CA ASP A 34 -31.64 -19.78 14.18
C ASP A 34 -32.26 -20.87 13.30
N ARG A 35 -33.43 -20.64 12.72
CA ARG A 35 -34.08 -21.62 11.84
C ARG A 35 -33.43 -21.67 10.46
N LEU A 36 -33.02 -20.52 9.91
CA LEU A 36 -32.39 -20.44 8.59
C LEU A 36 -30.90 -20.81 8.61
N PHE A 37 -30.18 -20.36 9.65
CA PHE A 37 -28.72 -20.45 9.72
C PHE A 37 -28.20 -21.24 10.93
N GLY A 38 -29.08 -21.75 11.80
CA GLY A 38 -28.65 -22.49 12.99
C GLY A 38 -27.87 -23.76 12.67
N TRP A 39 -28.09 -24.41 11.52
CA TRP A 39 -27.26 -25.55 11.12
C TRP A 39 -25.80 -25.16 10.95
N LEU A 40 -25.52 -23.91 10.55
CA LEU A 40 -24.17 -23.41 10.28
C LEU A 40 -23.54 -22.86 11.57
N PHE A 41 -24.31 -22.11 12.35
CA PHE A 41 -23.82 -21.53 13.60
C PHE A 41 -23.55 -22.57 14.68
N ARG A 42 -24.31 -23.68 14.74
CA ARG A 42 -24.10 -24.73 15.76
C ARG A 42 -22.72 -25.40 15.70
N PRO A 43 -22.25 -25.94 14.56
CA PRO A 43 -20.90 -26.52 14.46
C PRO A 43 -19.83 -25.45 14.61
N PHE A 44 -20.03 -24.24 14.07
CA PHE A 44 -19.11 -23.12 14.26
C PHE A 44 -18.94 -22.77 15.74
N ASN A 45 -20.03 -22.58 16.48
CA ASN A 45 -19.99 -22.26 17.92
C ASN A 45 -19.30 -23.37 18.72
N ARG A 46 -19.57 -24.65 18.37
CA ARG A 46 -18.91 -25.79 19.02
C ARG A 46 -17.40 -25.80 18.74
N PHE A 47 -17.00 -25.54 17.50
CA PHE A 47 -15.60 -25.45 17.11
C PHE A 47 -14.90 -24.26 17.79
N PHE A 48 -15.56 -23.10 17.81
CA PHE A 48 -15.04 -21.89 18.45
C PHE A 48 -14.84 -22.10 19.95
N HIS A 49 -15.82 -22.64 20.67
CA HIS A 49 -15.69 -22.98 22.09
C HIS A 49 -14.52 -23.94 22.35
N LYS A 50 -14.46 -25.04 21.60
CA LYS A 50 -13.38 -26.03 21.72
C LYS A 50 -12.01 -25.42 21.43
N SER A 51 -11.93 -24.52 20.45
CA SER A 51 -10.69 -23.83 20.10
C SER A 51 -10.27 -22.83 21.17
N SER A 52 -11.24 -22.12 21.77
CA SER A 52 -11.01 -21.20 22.89
C SER A 52 -10.47 -21.93 24.11
N GLU A 53 -11.08 -23.04 24.52
CA GLU A 53 -10.60 -23.87 25.64
C GLU A 53 -9.20 -24.43 25.39
N ARG A 54 -8.94 -24.91 24.16
CA ARG A 54 -7.61 -25.39 23.76
C ARG A 54 -6.57 -24.27 23.78
N TYR A 55 -6.91 -23.10 23.27
CA TYR A 55 -6.04 -21.93 23.29
C TYR A 55 -5.72 -21.51 24.72
N GLN A 56 -6.73 -21.40 25.59
CA GLN A 56 -6.55 -21.10 27.02
C GLN A 56 -5.62 -22.12 27.68
N GLY A 57 -5.84 -23.42 27.45
CA GLY A 57 -4.99 -24.48 28.01
C GLY A 57 -3.56 -24.51 27.42
N ALA A 58 -3.38 -24.09 26.17
CA ALA A 58 -2.07 -23.96 25.56
C ALA A 58 -1.31 -22.77 26.16
N VAL A 59 -1.96 -21.61 26.27
CA VAL A 59 -1.39 -20.41 26.90
C VAL A 59 -0.99 -20.68 28.34
N SER A 60 -1.87 -21.31 29.13
CA SER A 60 -1.57 -21.69 30.52
C SER A 60 -0.32 -22.56 30.63
N ARG A 61 -0.19 -23.61 29.80
CA ARG A 61 1.01 -24.46 29.76
C ARG A 61 2.27 -23.71 29.34
N THR A 62 2.15 -22.81 28.38
CA THR A 62 3.27 -22.00 27.89
C THR A 62 3.76 -21.03 28.97
N LEU A 63 2.86 -20.45 29.78
CA LEU A 63 3.22 -19.60 30.92
C LEU A 63 4.03 -20.33 32.00
N HIS A 64 3.84 -21.64 32.17
CA HIS A 64 4.67 -22.45 33.07
C HIS A 64 6.09 -22.70 32.51
N ARG A 65 6.30 -22.55 31.20
CA ARG A 65 7.60 -22.73 30.51
C ARG A 65 8.26 -21.40 30.17
N ARG A 66 8.36 -20.51 31.17
CA ARG A 66 8.85 -19.12 31.01
C ARG A 66 10.18 -19.03 30.25
N GLY A 67 11.14 -19.92 30.55
CA GLY A 67 12.45 -19.95 29.86
C GLY A 67 12.33 -20.13 28.35
N SER A 68 11.57 -21.14 27.89
CA SER A 68 11.35 -21.37 26.46
C SER A 68 10.63 -20.19 25.79
N VAL A 69 9.70 -19.54 26.49
CA VAL A 69 9.01 -18.34 25.96
C VAL A 69 9.98 -17.21 25.72
N PHE A 70 10.86 -16.92 26.66
CA PHE A 70 11.88 -15.87 26.50
C PHE A 70 12.88 -16.19 25.39
N VAL A 71 13.26 -17.45 25.21
CA VAL A 71 14.14 -17.87 24.10
C VAL A 71 13.47 -17.62 22.75
N VAL A 72 12.21 -18.03 22.58
CA VAL A 72 11.48 -17.77 21.33
C VAL A 72 11.29 -16.27 21.11
N TYR A 73 10.98 -15.51 22.16
CA TYR A 73 10.85 -14.06 22.07
C TYR A 73 12.15 -13.39 21.61
N LEU A 74 13.29 -13.77 22.20
CA LEU A 74 14.59 -13.24 21.82
C LEU A 74 14.95 -13.62 20.37
N LEU A 75 14.64 -14.85 19.95
CA LEU A 75 14.83 -15.30 18.58
C LEU A 75 14.04 -14.45 17.58
N LEU A 76 12.76 -14.16 17.88
CA LEU A 76 11.92 -13.29 17.06
C LEU A 76 12.46 -11.85 17.02
N LEU A 77 12.94 -11.32 18.16
CA LEU A 77 13.54 -9.99 18.24
C LEU A 77 14.81 -9.90 17.38
N CYS A 78 15.70 -10.89 17.49
CA CYS A 78 16.91 -10.97 16.67
C CYS A 78 16.58 -11.14 15.19
N GLY A 79 15.59 -11.97 14.85
CA GLY A 79 15.11 -12.15 13.48
C GLY A 79 14.55 -10.85 12.89
N ALA A 80 13.75 -10.11 13.66
CA ALA A 80 13.26 -8.80 13.24
C ALA A 80 14.41 -7.80 13.03
N ALA A 81 15.36 -7.70 13.97
CA ALA A 81 16.51 -6.80 13.85
C ALA A 81 17.39 -7.15 12.64
N PHE A 82 17.56 -8.44 12.35
CA PHE A 82 18.26 -8.91 11.16
C PHE A 82 17.52 -8.50 9.88
N MET A 83 16.19 -8.68 9.82
CA MET A 83 15.38 -8.24 8.67
C MET A 83 15.45 -6.74 8.45
N PHE A 84 15.38 -5.94 9.52
CA PHE A 84 15.51 -4.48 9.42
C PHE A 84 16.86 -4.04 8.84
N LYS A 85 17.92 -4.83 9.01
CA LYS A 85 19.23 -4.57 8.38
C LYS A 85 19.32 -5.07 6.94
N LEU A 86 18.59 -6.13 6.60
CA LEU A 86 18.64 -6.74 5.27
C LEU A 86 17.78 -5.98 4.25
N VAL A 87 16.63 -5.45 4.67
CA VAL A 87 15.70 -4.75 3.78
C VAL A 87 16.27 -3.35 3.47
N PRO A 88 16.61 -3.05 2.21
CA PRO A 88 17.09 -1.72 1.84
C PRO A 88 15.97 -0.70 2.03
N GLY A 89 16.32 0.44 2.63
CA GLY A 89 15.40 1.57 2.75
C GLY A 89 15.10 2.15 1.37
N GLY A 90 13.82 2.43 1.12
CA GLY A 90 13.35 3.20 -0.03
C GLY A 90 12.38 4.27 0.46
N PHE A 91 12.26 5.36 -0.31
CA PHE A 91 11.22 6.35 -0.07
C PHE A 91 9.92 5.89 -0.73
N ILE A 92 9.53 6.54 -1.81
CA ILE A 92 8.34 6.23 -2.58
C ILE A 92 8.83 5.49 -3.84
N PRO A 93 8.34 4.27 -4.11
CA PRO A 93 8.70 3.58 -5.34
C PRO A 93 8.26 4.43 -6.54
N THR A 94 9.11 4.47 -7.58
CA THR A 94 8.75 5.14 -8.82
C THR A 94 7.52 4.47 -9.41
N GLN A 95 6.46 5.24 -9.61
CA GLN A 95 5.26 4.77 -10.29
C GLN A 95 5.37 5.10 -11.77
N ASP A 96 4.82 4.23 -12.60
CA ASP A 96 4.55 4.58 -13.99
C ASP A 96 3.55 5.74 -14.00
N LYS A 97 3.94 6.83 -14.65
CA LYS A 97 3.12 8.04 -14.78
C LYS A 97 2.60 8.23 -16.20
N MET A 98 2.81 7.24 -17.07
CA MET A 98 2.44 7.29 -18.49
C MET A 98 3.17 8.38 -19.29
N TYR A 99 4.32 8.83 -18.79
CA TYR A 99 5.18 9.75 -19.53
C TYR A 99 6.67 9.50 -19.23
N LEU A 100 7.50 9.78 -20.23
CA LEU A 100 8.96 9.72 -20.14
C LEU A 100 9.55 11.07 -20.53
N ILE A 101 10.57 11.52 -19.78
CA ILE A 101 11.29 12.77 -20.07
C ILE A 101 12.70 12.41 -20.54
N GLY A 102 13.02 12.77 -21.78
CA GLY A 102 14.35 12.67 -22.37
C GLY A 102 14.99 14.05 -22.52
N GLY A 103 16.30 14.14 -22.35
CA GLY A 103 17.06 15.38 -22.56
C GLY A 103 18.23 15.16 -23.51
N VAL A 104 18.62 16.21 -24.23
CA VAL A 104 19.82 16.22 -25.07
C VAL A 104 20.73 17.38 -24.74
N LYS A 105 22.01 17.04 -24.57
CA LYS A 105 23.10 18.00 -24.31
C LYS A 105 23.99 18.12 -25.54
N MET A 106 24.09 19.33 -26.08
CA MET A 106 24.90 19.63 -27.27
C MET A 106 26.28 20.19 -26.88
N PRO A 107 27.31 20.06 -27.74
CA PRO A 107 28.61 20.70 -27.52
C PRO A 107 28.48 22.21 -27.33
N GLU A 108 29.38 22.79 -26.54
CA GLU A 108 29.39 24.24 -26.30
C GLU A 108 29.48 25.03 -27.61
N GLY A 109 28.68 26.10 -27.72
CA GLY A 109 28.60 26.92 -28.93
C GLY A 109 27.70 26.36 -30.05
N ALA A 110 27.00 25.24 -29.84
CA ALA A 110 25.97 24.80 -30.78
C ALA A 110 24.81 25.81 -30.88
N SER A 111 24.33 26.06 -32.10
CA SER A 111 23.18 26.93 -32.34
C SER A 111 21.87 26.27 -31.89
N LEU A 112 20.85 27.08 -31.60
CA LEU A 112 19.51 26.58 -31.28
C LEU A 112 18.96 25.68 -32.40
N GLU A 113 19.26 26.02 -33.65
CA GLU A 113 18.88 25.23 -34.84
C GLU A 113 19.49 23.82 -34.83
N ARG A 114 20.76 23.66 -34.40
CA ARG A 114 21.38 22.33 -34.25
C ARG A 114 20.74 21.53 -33.12
N THR A 115 20.37 22.20 -32.04
CA THR A 115 19.67 21.55 -30.91
C THR A 115 18.25 21.15 -31.31
N ASP A 116 17.50 21.99 -32.03
CA ASP A 116 16.16 21.69 -32.54
C ASP A 116 16.18 20.50 -33.50
N ALA A 117 17.12 20.47 -34.45
CA ALA A 117 17.28 19.34 -35.37
C ALA A 117 17.53 18.02 -34.62
N MET A 118 18.30 18.06 -33.52
CA MET A 118 18.55 16.87 -32.71
C MET A 118 17.33 16.43 -31.90
N ILE A 119 16.56 17.36 -31.32
CA ILE A 119 15.33 17.03 -30.59
C ILE A 119 14.27 16.48 -31.54
N ARG A 120 14.12 17.05 -32.74
CA ARG A 120 13.21 16.51 -33.77
C ARG A 120 13.54 15.06 -34.10
N LYS A 121 14.83 14.75 -34.27
CA LYS A 121 15.29 13.39 -34.48
C LYS A 121 14.95 12.47 -33.30
N MET A 122 15.06 12.97 -32.06
CA MET A 122 14.64 12.22 -30.86
C MET A 122 13.13 12.02 -30.77
N SER A 123 12.32 13.02 -31.16
CA SER A 123 10.86 12.91 -31.28
C SER A 123 10.47 11.84 -32.29
N GLU A 124 11.07 11.85 -33.49
CA GLU A 124 10.82 10.85 -34.53
C GLU A 124 11.15 9.43 -34.05
N ILE A 125 12.30 9.28 -33.36
CA ILE A 125 12.66 7.99 -32.75
C ILE A 125 11.66 7.59 -31.66
N GLY A 126 11.25 8.52 -30.78
CA GLY A 126 10.27 8.26 -29.73
C GLY A 126 8.92 7.79 -30.25
N LEU A 127 8.39 8.47 -31.27
CA LEU A 127 7.13 8.12 -31.94
C LEU A 127 7.20 6.82 -32.74
N SER A 128 8.41 6.36 -33.09
CA SER A 128 8.60 5.07 -33.77
C SER A 128 8.48 3.86 -32.83
N VAL A 129 8.49 4.10 -31.51
CA VAL A 129 8.38 3.04 -30.48
C VAL A 129 6.90 2.78 -30.20
N ASP A 130 6.52 1.50 -30.27
CA ASP A 130 5.16 1.06 -29.93
C ASP A 130 4.84 1.39 -28.46
N GLY A 131 3.66 1.94 -28.22
CA GLY A 131 3.26 2.44 -26.90
C GLY A 131 3.59 3.91 -26.62
N VAL A 132 4.12 4.68 -27.57
CA VAL A 132 4.25 6.15 -27.47
C VAL A 132 3.15 6.81 -28.30
N SER A 133 2.23 7.55 -27.67
CA SER A 133 1.15 8.29 -28.36
C SER A 133 1.62 9.64 -28.88
N ASP A 134 2.35 10.39 -28.06
CA ASP A 134 2.69 11.78 -28.34
C ASP A 134 4.12 12.12 -27.92
N SER A 135 4.71 13.11 -28.60
CA SER A 135 6.02 13.64 -28.29
C SER A 135 5.98 15.17 -28.27
N VAL A 136 6.29 15.79 -27.13
CA VAL A 136 6.32 17.24 -26.95
C VAL A 136 7.76 17.70 -26.75
N ALA A 137 8.26 18.51 -27.69
CA ALA A 137 9.64 18.98 -27.73
C ALA A 137 9.77 20.45 -27.29
N PHE A 138 10.75 20.74 -26.44
CA PHE A 138 11.11 22.09 -25.99
C PHE A 138 12.60 22.38 -26.26
N PRO A 139 12.95 22.88 -27.46
CA PRO A 139 14.32 23.27 -27.79
C PRO A 139 14.81 24.45 -26.95
N GLY A 140 16.03 24.33 -26.41
CA GLY A 140 16.64 25.36 -25.57
C GLY A 140 16.12 25.39 -24.12
N LEU A 141 15.21 24.48 -23.76
CA LEU A 141 14.76 24.26 -22.39
C LEU A 141 15.55 23.11 -21.76
N ASN A 142 16.13 23.37 -20.60
CA ASN A 142 16.90 22.43 -19.79
C ASN A 142 15.99 21.67 -18.82
N ALA A 143 16.31 20.40 -18.54
CA ALA A 143 15.54 19.50 -17.67
C ALA A 143 15.20 20.08 -16.27
N PRO A 144 16.05 20.90 -15.62
CA PRO A 144 15.68 21.54 -14.36
C PRO A 144 14.58 22.58 -14.49
N ALA A 145 14.17 23.02 -15.68
CA ALA A 145 13.00 23.90 -15.82
C ALA A 145 11.67 23.16 -15.56
N ILE A 146 11.67 21.82 -15.64
CA ILE A 146 10.47 20.99 -15.38
C ILE A 146 10.41 20.52 -13.90
N HIS A 147 11.52 20.58 -13.14
CA HIS A 147 11.51 20.20 -11.71
C HIS A 147 12.39 21.03 -10.73
N GLN A 148 12.94 22.16 -11.19
CA GLN A 148 13.75 23.21 -10.51
C GLN A 148 15.18 22.83 -10.02
N TYR A 149 16.17 23.52 -10.65
CA TYR A 149 17.59 23.84 -10.32
C TYR A 149 18.75 23.21 -11.15
N ALA A 150 19.49 24.13 -11.82
CA ALA A 150 20.88 24.13 -12.31
C ALA A 150 21.23 23.80 -13.81
N GLU A 151 21.77 24.85 -14.45
CA GLU A 151 22.63 24.94 -15.66
C GLU A 151 22.06 24.78 -17.08
N TYR A 152 22.55 25.65 -17.97
CA TYR A 152 21.86 26.30 -19.09
C TYR A 152 22.32 25.76 -20.47
N ARG A 153 21.37 25.60 -21.41
CA ARG A 153 21.49 25.15 -22.83
C ARG A 153 21.40 23.64 -23.12
N ASP A 154 20.27 23.05 -22.76
CA ASP A 154 19.85 21.72 -23.21
C ASP A 154 18.49 21.79 -23.93
N GLY A 155 18.08 20.68 -24.55
CA GLY A 155 16.75 20.49 -25.11
C GLY A 155 16.01 19.34 -24.42
N VAL A 156 14.70 19.49 -24.15
CA VAL A 156 13.89 18.48 -23.46
C VAL A 156 12.77 17.95 -24.36
N LEU A 157 12.55 16.65 -24.31
CA LEU A 157 11.48 15.91 -24.98
C LEU A 157 10.64 15.18 -23.93
N CYS A 158 9.33 15.41 -23.92
CA CYS A 158 8.37 14.66 -23.12
C CYS A 158 7.61 13.70 -24.04
N LEU A 159 7.68 12.40 -23.79
CA LEU A 159 6.91 11.38 -24.49
C LEU A 159 5.72 10.98 -23.61
N GLU A 160 4.52 10.97 -24.16
CA GLU A 160 3.33 10.40 -23.52
C GLU A 160 3.15 8.98 -24.04
N THR A 161 2.96 8.02 -23.13
CA THR A 161 2.80 6.61 -23.51
C THR A 161 1.33 6.25 -23.62
N ALA A 162 0.94 5.61 -24.72
CA ALA A 162 -0.36 5.02 -24.90
C ALA A 162 -0.45 3.70 -24.11
N GLN A 163 -1.56 3.49 -23.41
CA GLN A 163 -1.80 2.29 -22.60
C GLN A 163 -1.99 1.03 -23.46
#